data_AF-A0A2A2GA62-F1
#
_entry.id   AF-A0A2A2GA62-F1
#
_cell.length_a   1.000
_cell.length_b   1.000
_cell.length_c   1.000
_cell.angle_alpha   90.00
_cell.angle_beta   90.00
_cell.angle_gamma   90.00
#
_symmetry.space_group_name_H-M   'P 1'
#
loop_
_entity.id
_entity.type
_entity.pdbx_description
1 polymer ?
#
loop_
_entity_poly.entity_id
_entity_poly.type
_entity_poly.pdbx_seq_one_letter_code
_entity_poly.pdbx_strand_id
1 'polypeptide(L)'
;MASSYKIKLSSFNQEGLKDVIQILETVFQKFDVDFYVIGALAKDMWLSKEKVQTRATRDVDLAIFISESRDYEEIKSTLIKEHDFKEVSTNAFALLTPYGYPVDLLPFGSVEIDEAVEVEGGGLTKVHVNGFKEIYQQGLAPILTDEGLTFKVASLASIILLKLIAFDDRPEKRTQDIKDVGIIIHHYFHIESRLIYDKHNDLFTQGDFELIDIAAYVIGRELNAIISDNETLRNRVLDILSLSEKYHHRIPELMAQNAKLTVEQSKKILREVAQGIKQ
;
A
#
# COMPACT_ATOMS: atom_id res chain seq x y z
N MET A 1 5.78 -22.70 -2.07
CA MET A 1 4.93 -21.80 -2.87
C MET A 1 4.11 -20.96 -1.90
N ALA A 2 4.25 -19.64 -1.93
CA ALA A 2 3.41 -18.76 -1.11
C ALA A 2 1.94 -19.05 -1.47
N SER A 3 1.10 -19.35 -0.48
CA SER A 3 -0.32 -19.57 -0.74
C SER A 3 -0.94 -18.24 -1.15
N SER A 4 -1.47 -18.14 -2.37
CA SER A 4 -2.19 -16.94 -2.80
C SER A 4 -3.37 -16.66 -1.88
N TYR A 5 -3.58 -15.39 -1.56
CA TYR A 5 -4.72 -14.97 -0.76
C TYR A 5 -5.96 -14.93 -1.64
N LYS A 6 -7.04 -15.57 -1.16
CA LYS A 6 -8.31 -15.62 -1.90
C LYS A 6 -9.16 -14.40 -1.56
N ILE A 7 -9.57 -13.65 -2.58
CA ILE A 7 -10.39 -12.45 -2.45
C ILE A 7 -11.63 -12.56 -3.35
N LYS A 8 -12.78 -12.08 -2.88
CA LYS A 8 -13.98 -11.98 -3.71
C LYS A 8 -14.03 -10.61 -4.39
N LEU A 9 -13.73 -10.54 -5.68
CA LEU A 9 -13.69 -9.26 -6.41
C LEU A 9 -15.09 -8.63 -6.46
N SER A 10 -16.11 -9.48 -6.57
CA SER A 10 -17.54 -9.12 -6.49
C SER A 10 -17.95 -8.40 -5.20
N SER A 11 -17.13 -8.44 -4.14
CA SER A 11 -17.41 -7.73 -2.87
C SER A 11 -17.05 -6.24 -2.89
N PHE A 12 -16.36 -5.77 -3.94
CA PHE A 12 -16.02 -4.36 -4.12
C PHE A 12 -17.04 -3.70 -5.05
N ASN A 13 -17.52 -2.50 -4.68
CA ASN A 13 -18.51 -1.72 -5.43
C ASN A 13 -17.91 -1.02 -6.66
N GLN A 14 -17.12 -1.74 -7.47
CA GLN A 14 -16.49 -1.26 -8.70
C GLN A 14 -16.96 -2.13 -9.87
N GLU A 15 -17.99 -1.67 -10.55
CA GLU A 15 -18.46 -2.27 -11.79
C GLU A 15 -17.32 -2.30 -12.82
N GLY A 16 -17.10 -3.45 -13.46
CA GLY A 16 -16.06 -3.59 -14.48
C GLY A 16 -14.62 -3.69 -13.96
N LEU A 17 -14.38 -3.79 -12.65
CA LEU A 17 -13.02 -3.90 -12.09
C LEU A 17 -12.23 -5.07 -12.70
N LYS A 18 -12.88 -6.23 -12.87
CA LYS A 18 -12.28 -7.39 -13.53
C LYS A 18 -11.78 -7.05 -14.93
N ASP A 19 -12.66 -6.45 -15.74
CA ASP A 19 -12.37 -6.13 -17.14
C ASP A 19 -11.26 -5.08 -17.24
N VAL A 20 -11.27 -4.07 -16.36
CA VAL A 20 -10.20 -3.07 -16.26
C VAL A 20 -8.86 -3.71 -15.91
N ILE A 21 -8.81 -4.60 -14.90
CA ILE A 21 -7.57 -5.31 -14.56
C ILE A 21 -7.09 -6.19 -15.73
N GLN A 22 -7.98 -6.87 -16.44
CA GLN A 22 -7.60 -7.69 -17.60
C GLN A 22 -7.06 -6.87 -18.76
N ILE A 23 -7.64 -5.70 -19.03
CA ILE A 23 -7.12 -4.75 -20.02
C ILE A 23 -5.72 -4.30 -19.62
N LEU A 24 -5.55 -3.88 -18.36
CA LEU A 24 -4.27 -3.40 -17.84
C LEU A 24 -3.21 -4.51 -17.88
N GLU A 25 -3.53 -5.74 -17.47
CA GLU A 25 -2.64 -6.91 -17.59
C GLU A 25 -2.22 -7.14 -19.05
N THR A 26 -3.16 -7.08 -19.99
CA THR A 26 -2.88 -7.28 -21.42
C THR A 26 -1.93 -6.22 -21.96
N VAL A 27 -2.17 -4.96 -21.61
CA VAL A 27 -1.31 -3.84 -22.04
C VAL A 27 0.05 -3.94 -21.37
N PHE A 28 0.13 -4.14 -20.05
CA PHE A 28 1.42 -4.22 -19.36
C PHE A 28 2.26 -5.41 -19.83
N GLN A 29 1.65 -6.55 -20.15
CA GLN A 29 2.35 -7.68 -20.78
C GLN A 29 2.93 -7.35 -22.16
N LYS A 30 2.24 -6.54 -22.97
CA LYS A 30 2.73 -6.06 -24.28
C LYS A 30 4.01 -5.22 -24.14
N PHE A 31 4.14 -4.50 -23.03
CA PHE A 31 5.28 -3.63 -22.73
C PHE A 31 6.30 -4.26 -21.77
N ASP A 32 6.14 -5.54 -21.39
CA ASP A 32 6.98 -6.22 -20.38
C ASP A 32 7.09 -5.45 -19.05
N VAL A 33 5.97 -4.85 -18.62
CA VAL A 33 5.86 -4.06 -17.40
C VAL A 33 5.17 -4.87 -16.31
N ASP A 34 5.83 -4.92 -15.16
CA ASP A 34 5.24 -5.46 -13.94
C ASP A 34 4.42 -4.39 -13.21
N PHE A 35 3.38 -4.82 -12.49
CA PHE A 35 2.56 -3.93 -11.67
C PHE A 35 2.11 -4.60 -10.37
N TYR A 36 1.68 -3.79 -9.42
CA TYR A 36 0.96 -4.24 -8.24
C TYR A 36 -0.02 -3.19 -7.72
N VAL A 37 -1.09 -3.66 -7.06
CA VAL A 37 -2.12 -2.78 -6.49
C VAL A 37 -1.66 -2.22 -5.15
N ILE A 38 -1.87 -0.92 -4.96
CA ILE A 38 -1.61 -0.20 -3.72
C ILE A 38 -2.85 0.57 -3.24
N GLY A 39 -2.65 1.52 -2.34
CA GLY A 39 -3.68 2.51 -2.01
C GLY A 39 -4.87 1.92 -1.27
N ALA A 40 -6.02 2.56 -1.44
CA ALA A 40 -7.22 2.21 -0.69
C ALA A 40 -7.78 0.83 -1.07
N LEU A 41 -7.69 0.45 -2.36
CA LEU A 41 -8.19 -0.83 -2.84
C LEU A 41 -7.39 -1.99 -2.24
N ALA A 42 -6.05 -1.89 -2.21
CA ALA A 42 -5.22 -2.91 -1.58
C ALA A 42 -5.55 -3.08 -0.08
N LYS A 43 -5.77 -1.98 0.65
CA LYS A 43 -6.21 -2.05 2.05
C LYS A 43 -7.56 -2.76 2.20
N ASP A 44 -8.56 -2.35 1.41
CA ASP A 44 -9.91 -2.92 1.49
C ASP A 44 -9.91 -4.41 1.14
N MET A 45 -9.06 -4.83 0.19
CA MET A 45 -8.79 -6.23 -0.14
C MET A 45 -8.38 -7.06 1.08
N TRP A 46 -7.45 -6.57 1.89
CA TRP A 46 -7.03 -7.26 3.12
C TRP A 46 -8.10 -7.25 4.21
N LEU A 47 -8.73 -6.10 4.45
CA LEU A 47 -9.72 -5.93 5.51
C LEU A 47 -11.03 -6.71 5.25
N SER A 48 -11.33 -7.01 3.98
CA SER A 48 -12.47 -7.85 3.60
C SER A 48 -12.45 -9.24 4.23
N LYS A 49 -11.27 -9.78 4.55
CA LYS A 49 -11.08 -11.10 5.18
C LYS A 49 -11.71 -11.18 6.57
N GLU A 50 -11.68 -10.08 7.31
CA GLU A 50 -12.27 -9.95 8.64
C GLU A 50 -13.68 -9.33 8.60
N LYS A 51 -14.29 -9.19 7.41
CA LYS A 51 -15.58 -8.52 7.18
C LYS A 51 -15.63 -7.12 7.80
N VAL A 52 -14.49 -6.46 7.88
CA VAL A 52 -14.40 -5.09 8.38
C VAL A 52 -15.00 -4.19 7.31
N GLN A 53 -16.11 -3.53 7.65
CA GLN A 53 -16.73 -2.56 6.74
C GLN A 53 -15.88 -1.29 6.73
N THR A 54 -15.11 -1.12 5.66
CA THR A 54 -14.49 0.15 5.32
C THR A 54 -15.35 0.90 4.32
N ARG A 55 -15.16 2.22 4.23
CA ARG A 55 -15.72 3.00 3.12
C ARG A 55 -15.13 2.46 1.83
N ALA A 56 -15.94 1.80 1.01
CA ALA A 56 -15.51 1.28 -0.28
C ALA A 56 -14.88 2.41 -1.12
N THR A 57 -13.63 2.22 -1.53
CA THR A 57 -12.99 3.09 -2.52
C THR A 57 -13.49 2.79 -3.92
N ARG A 58 -13.49 3.81 -4.78
CA ARG A 58 -13.60 3.65 -6.23
C ARG A 58 -12.29 3.88 -6.95
N ASP A 59 -11.28 4.36 -6.24
CA ASP A 59 -9.97 4.67 -6.80
C ASP A 59 -9.15 3.38 -6.87
N VAL A 60 -8.51 3.16 -8.02
CA VAL A 60 -7.60 2.05 -8.25
C VAL A 60 -6.20 2.63 -8.40
N ASP A 61 -5.34 2.39 -7.42
CA ASP A 61 -3.96 2.85 -7.44
C ASP A 61 -3.03 1.69 -7.81
N LEU A 62 -2.28 1.84 -8.90
CA LEU A 62 -1.31 0.85 -9.37
C LEU A 62 0.09 1.44 -9.37
N ALA A 63 1.03 0.73 -8.77
CA ALA A 63 2.44 0.96 -8.99
C ALA A 63 2.88 0.16 -10.22
N ILE A 64 3.49 0.83 -11.21
CA ILE A 64 3.95 0.20 -12.45
C ILE A 64 5.46 0.36 -12.61
N PHE A 65 6.15 -0.75 -12.85
CA PHE A 65 7.61 -0.78 -12.96
C PHE A 65 8.05 -0.37 -14.36
N ILE A 66 8.63 0.81 -14.48
CA ILE A 66 9.08 1.37 -15.74
C ILE A 66 10.61 1.26 -15.83
N SER A 67 11.06 0.48 -16.82
CA SER A 67 12.49 0.30 -17.12
C SER A 67 13.01 1.38 -18.07
N GLU A 68 12.17 1.90 -18.96
CA GLU A 68 12.50 3.01 -19.86
C GLU A 68 11.38 4.08 -19.82
N SER A 69 11.75 5.35 -19.65
CA SER A 69 10.78 6.44 -19.48
C SER A 69 9.77 6.58 -20.62
N ARG A 70 10.15 6.16 -21.84
CA ARG A 70 9.27 6.16 -23.01
C ARG A 70 8.08 5.20 -22.88
N ASP A 71 8.24 4.10 -22.15
CA ASP A 71 7.21 3.06 -22.03
C ASP A 71 5.97 3.62 -21.32
N TYR A 72 6.15 4.52 -20.35
CA TYR A 72 5.05 5.10 -19.58
C TYR A 72 4.03 5.83 -20.46
N GLU A 73 4.51 6.71 -21.34
CA GLU A 73 3.62 7.47 -22.24
C GLU A 73 3.02 6.57 -23.33
N GLU A 74 3.76 5.56 -23.81
CA GLU A 74 3.24 4.59 -24.78
C GLU A 74 2.15 3.68 -24.19
N ILE A 75 2.28 3.27 -22.93
CA ILE A 75 1.27 2.53 -22.17
C ILE A 75 -0.01 3.36 -22.06
N LYS A 76 0.09 4.62 -21.58
CA LYS A 76 -1.07 5.51 -21.49
C LYS A 76 -1.72 5.73 -22.86
N SER A 77 -0.91 5.97 -23.89
CA SER A 77 -1.40 6.16 -25.25
C SER A 77 -2.13 4.93 -25.79
N THR A 78 -1.64 3.73 -25.49
CA THR A 78 -2.27 2.45 -25.86
C THR A 78 -3.61 2.28 -25.17
N LEU A 79 -3.68 2.52 -23.87
CA LEU A 79 -4.94 2.46 -23.10
C LEU A 79 -6.00 3.41 -23.67
N ILE A 80 -5.60 4.63 -24.03
CA ILE A 80 -6.52 5.64 -24.58
C ILE A 80 -6.99 5.28 -26.00
N LYS A 81 -6.07 4.85 -26.87
CA LYS A 81 -6.38 4.62 -28.30
C LYS A 81 -7.06 3.28 -28.56
N GLU A 82 -6.72 2.24 -27.79
CA GLU A 82 -7.13 0.85 -28.05
C GLU A 82 -8.21 0.35 -27.08
N HIS A 83 -8.39 1.01 -25.91
CA HIS A 83 -9.22 0.47 -24.82
C HIS A 83 -10.19 1.48 -24.18
N ASP A 84 -10.48 2.60 -24.85
CA ASP A 84 -11.46 3.62 -24.41
C ASP A 84 -11.16 4.31 -23.06
N PHE A 85 -9.91 4.26 -22.59
CA PHE A 85 -9.49 5.08 -21.45
C PHE A 85 -9.42 6.56 -21.85
N LYS A 86 -9.57 7.46 -20.89
CA LYS A 86 -9.49 8.91 -21.14
C LYS A 86 -8.57 9.59 -20.15
N GLU A 87 -7.88 10.63 -20.58
CA GLU A 87 -7.05 11.43 -19.68
C GLU A 87 -7.89 12.15 -18.62
N VAL A 88 -7.29 12.31 -17.43
CA VAL A 88 -7.86 13.11 -16.35
C VAL A 88 -7.10 14.43 -16.26
N SER A 89 -7.76 15.55 -16.54
CA SER A 89 -7.12 16.87 -16.61
C SER A 89 -6.54 17.38 -15.29
N THR A 90 -6.95 16.81 -14.16
CA THR A 90 -6.50 17.19 -12.82
C THR A 90 -5.39 16.31 -12.26
N ASN A 91 -5.05 15.19 -12.92
CA ASN A 91 -4.03 14.25 -12.47
C ASN A 91 -3.39 13.55 -13.68
N ALA A 92 -2.15 13.89 -14.00
CA ALA A 92 -1.42 13.34 -15.14
C ALA A 92 -1.08 11.85 -14.98
N PHE A 93 -1.17 11.30 -13.76
CA PHE A 93 -1.03 9.87 -13.48
C PHE A 93 -2.34 9.09 -13.62
N ALA A 94 -3.48 9.78 -13.72
CA ALA A 94 -4.78 9.13 -13.74
C ALA A 94 -5.35 8.99 -15.16
N LEU A 95 -5.97 7.85 -15.41
CA LEU A 95 -6.84 7.62 -16.56
C LEU A 95 -8.25 7.29 -16.08
N LEU A 96 -9.27 7.87 -16.71
CA LEU A 96 -10.65 7.48 -16.53
C LEU A 96 -10.90 6.18 -17.31
N THR A 97 -11.35 5.15 -16.60
CA THR A 97 -11.69 3.86 -17.18
C THR A 97 -12.95 3.94 -18.06
N PRO A 98 -13.20 2.95 -18.95
CA PRO A 98 -14.45 2.86 -19.71
C PRO A 98 -15.71 2.80 -18.82
N TYR A 99 -15.56 2.41 -17.55
CA TYR A 99 -16.62 2.31 -16.55
C TYR A 99 -16.79 3.59 -15.72
N GLY A 100 -16.02 4.66 -16.00
CA GLY A 100 -16.24 6.00 -15.46
C GLY A 100 -15.63 6.27 -14.08
N TYR A 101 -14.72 5.44 -13.61
CA TYR A 101 -13.91 5.71 -12.40
C TYR A 101 -12.42 5.82 -12.74
N PRO A 102 -11.61 6.56 -11.96
CA PRO A 102 -10.19 6.75 -12.24
C PRO A 102 -9.34 5.54 -11.84
N VAL A 103 -8.30 5.27 -12.63
CA VAL A 103 -7.15 4.45 -12.25
C VAL A 103 -5.89 5.31 -12.28
N ASP A 104 -5.15 5.29 -11.18
CA ASP A 104 -3.88 5.98 -11.03
C ASP A 104 -2.75 5.01 -11.40
N LEU A 105 -1.98 5.36 -12.41
CA LEU A 105 -0.81 4.63 -12.90
C LEU A 105 0.43 5.35 -12.40
N LEU A 106 0.98 4.88 -11.29
CA LEU A 106 2.12 5.50 -10.61
C LEU A 106 3.42 4.79 -11.03
N PRO A 107 4.22 5.39 -11.91
CA PRO A 107 5.44 4.78 -12.38
C PRO A 107 6.54 4.83 -11.31
N PHE A 108 7.36 3.80 -11.26
CA PHE A 108 8.56 3.72 -10.43
C PHE A 108 9.63 2.89 -11.15
N GLY A 109 10.90 2.96 -10.72
CA GLY A 109 12.01 2.30 -11.40
C GLY A 109 13.04 3.29 -11.94
N SER A 110 13.32 3.26 -13.24
CA SER A 110 14.38 4.11 -13.85
C SER A 110 13.97 5.57 -14.04
N VAL A 111 12.70 5.90 -13.80
CA VAL A 111 12.09 7.21 -14.02
C VAL A 111 12.16 8.15 -12.82
N GLU A 112 12.66 7.66 -11.69
CA GLU A 112 12.73 8.40 -10.44
C GLU A 112 13.89 9.39 -10.41
N ILE A 113 13.62 10.63 -10.00
CA ILE A 113 14.62 11.67 -9.70
C ILE A 113 14.35 12.14 -8.28
N ASP A 114 15.35 11.96 -7.40
CA ASP A 114 15.24 12.27 -5.96
C ASP A 114 13.97 11.68 -5.33
N GLU A 115 13.73 10.37 -5.58
CA GLU A 115 12.61 9.59 -5.03
C GLU A 115 11.21 10.03 -5.51
N ALA A 116 11.16 10.93 -6.49
CA ALA A 116 9.93 11.41 -7.11
C ALA A 116 9.91 11.12 -8.61
N VAL A 117 8.71 10.98 -9.16
CA VAL A 117 8.50 10.96 -10.61
C VAL A 117 7.72 12.20 -11.02
N GLU A 118 8.18 12.84 -12.09
CA GLU A 118 7.54 13.99 -12.71
C GLU A 118 7.20 13.65 -14.16
N VAL A 119 5.96 13.91 -14.56
CA VAL A 119 5.42 13.62 -15.90
C VAL A 119 4.82 14.88 -16.51
N GLU A 120 4.80 14.96 -17.83
CA GLU A 120 4.16 16.07 -18.53
C GLU A 120 2.62 16.00 -18.39
N GLY A 121 1.96 17.15 -18.25
CA GLY A 121 0.50 17.21 -18.18
C GLY A 121 -0.04 18.36 -17.33
N GLY A 122 -1.34 18.31 -17.05
CA GLY A 122 -2.05 19.25 -16.19
C GLY A 122 -2.36 18.68 -14.80
N GLY A 123 -2.50 19.55 -13.80
CA GLY A 123 -2.88 19.17 -12.44
C GLY A 123 -1.74 18.54 -11.64
N LEU A 124 -1.95 17.35 -11.07
CA LEU A 124 -0.90 16.61 -10.36
C LEU A 124 0.07 16.01 -11.38
N THR A 125 1.30 16.54 -11.42
CA THR A 125 2.35 16.12 -12.35
C THR A 125 3.58 15.54 -11.66
N LYS A 126 3.67 15.64 -10.33
CA LYS A 126 4.78 15.11 -9.53
C LYS A 126 4.28 14.30 -8.34
N VAL A 127 4.83 13.10 -8.15
CA VAL A 127 4.53 12.19 -7.04
C VAL A 127 5.79 11.62 -6.43
N HIS A 128 5.83 11.52 -5.11
CA HIS A 128 6.87 10.77 -4.39
C HIS A 128 6.52 9.28 -4.42
N VAL A 129 7.50 8.44 -4.74
CA VAL A 129 7.33 6.97 -4.88
C VAL A 129 8.27 6.20 -3.96
N ASN A 130 8.78 6.85 -2.91
CA ASN A 130 9.55 6.22 -1.83
C ASN A 130 8.91 4.90 -1.38
N GLY A 131 9.71 3.83 -1.34
CA GLY A 131 9.25 2.51 -0.91
C GLY A 131 8.66 1.64 -2.01
N PHE A 132 8.39 2.16 -3.22
CA PHE A 132 7.78 1.36 -4.28
C PHE A 132 8.70 0.22 -4.73
N LYS A 133 9.98 0.54 -4.95
CA LYS A 133 10.99 -0.46 -5.34
C LYS A 133 11.19 -1.52 -4.25
N GLU A 134 11.30 -1.11 -3.00
CA GLU A 134 11.44 -1.99 -1.84
C GLU A 134 10.24 -2.93 -1.71
N ILE A 135 9.03 -2.38 -1.85
CA ILE A 135 7.79 -3.15 -1.83
C ILE A 135 7.77 -4.14 -3.00
N TYR A 136 8.14 -3.72 -4.21
CA TYR A 136 8.18 -4.59 -5.37
C TYR A 136 9.07 -5.83 -5.16
N GLN A 137 10.21 -5.65 -4.48
CA GLN A 137 11.18 -6.71 -4.23
C GLN A 137 10.73 -7.70 -3.14
N GLN A 138 10.18 -7.20 -2.02
CA GLN A 138 9.94 -8.04 -0.83
C GLN A 138 8.57 -7.86 -0.17
N GLY A 139 7.82 -6.82 -0.55
CA GLY A 139 6.59 -6.40 0.13
C GLY A 139 5.29 -6.74 -0.59
N LEU A 140 5.28 -7.69 -1.54
CA LEU A 140 4.10 -8.06 -2.31
C LEU A 140 3.47 -9.38 -1.86
N ALA A 141 2.15 -9.44 -1.92
CA ALA A 141 1.35 -10.64 -1.71
C ALA A 141 0.59 -11.02 -3.00
N PRO A 142 0.64 -12.30 -3.43
CA PRO A 142 -0.16 -12.76 -4.55
C PRO A 142 -1.63 -12.92 -4.15
N ILE A 143 -2.55 -12.36 -4.94
CA ILE A 143 -3.99 -12.52 -4.80
C ILE A 143 -4.51 -13.45 -5.89
N LEU A 144 -5.47 -14.30 -5.53
CA LEU A 144 -6.30 -15.06 -6.46
C LEU A 144 -7.76 -14.64 -6.23
N THR A 145 -8.40 -14.10 -7.27
CA THR A 145 -9.82 -13.73 -7.18
C THR A 145 -10.74 -14.93 -7.39
N ASP A 146 -11.99 -14.82 -6.93
CA ASP A 146 -13.08 -15.76 -7.25
C ASP A 146 -13.41 -15.85 -8.74
N GLU A 147 -12.92 -14.89 -9.53
CA GLU A 147 -13.07 -14.84 -10.98
C GLU A 147 -11.86 -15.39 -11.75
N GLY A 148 -10.86 -15.91 -11.04
CA GLY A 148 -9.67 -16.55 -11.64
C GLY A 148 -8.55 -15.59 -12.02
N LEU A 149 -8.63 -14.30 -11.66
CA LEU A 149 -7.54 -13.35 -11.87
C LEU A 149 -6.45 -13.53 -10.81
N THR A 150 -5.19 -13.36 -11.23
CA THR A 150 -4.03 -13.41 -10.34
C THR A 150 -3.16 -12.18 -10.53
N PHE A 151 -3.09 -11.35 -9.51
CA PHE A 151 -2.23 -10.15 -9.49
C PHE A 151 -1.57 -9.99 -8.12
N LYS A 152 -0.58 -9.11 -8.06
CA LYS A 152 0.13 -8.79 -6.81
C LYS A 152 -0.47 -7.55 -6.16
N VAL A 153 -0.51 -7.53 -4.83
CA VAL A 153 -0.91 -6.37 -4.03
C VAL A 153 0.14 -6.08 -2.97
N ALA A 154 0.25 -4.83 -2.55
CA ALA A 154 1.04 -4.48 -1.39
C ALA A 154 0.58 -5.28 -0.15
N SER A 155 1.52 -5.88 0.58
CA SER A 155 1.25 -6.51 1.87
C SER A 155 0.67 -5.51 2.88
N LEU A 156 0.04 -5.98 3.97
CA LEU A 156 -0.42 -5.08 5.03
C LEU A 156 0.70 -4.22 5.61
N ALA A 157 1.92 -4.77 5.77
CA ALA A 157 3.08 -4.02 6.23
C ALA A 157 3.48 -2.94 5.21
N SER A 158 3.51 -3.29 3.92
CA SER A 158 3.77 -2.36 2.82
C SER A 158 2.74 -1.22 2.74
N ILE A 159 1.46 -1.50 3.01
CA ILE A 159 0.41 -0.48 3.06
C ILE A 159 0.65 0.47 4.24
N ILE A 160 1.04 -0.05 5.41
CA ILE A 160 1.42 0.79 6.55
C ILE A 160 2.61 1.68 6.18
N LEU A 161 3.65 1.12 5.55
CA LEU A 161 4.83 1.87 5.10
C LEU A 161 4.43 3.09 4.25
N LEU A 162 3.67 2.86 3.16
CA LEU A 162 3.25 3.93 2.25
C LEU A 162 2.36 4.96 2.93
N LYS A 163 1.52 4.54 3.88
CA LYS A 163 0.64 5.45 4.64
C LYS A 163 1.41 6.34 5.62
N LEU A 164 2.45 5.81 6.27
CA LEU A 164 3.34 6.58 7.13
C LEU A 164 4.11 7.63 6.33
N ILE A 165 4.73 7.22 5.21
CA ILE A 165 5.47 8.12 4.31
C ILE A 165 4.55 9.21 3.76
N ALA A 166 3.36 8.84 3.26
CA ALA A 166 2.45 9.82 2.70
C ALA A 166 1.94 10.83 3.73
N PHE A 167 1.75 10.41 4.99
CA PHE A 167 1.45 11.32 6.08
C PHE A 167 2.61 12.23 6.40
N ASP A 168 3.83 11.71 6.43
CA ASP A 168 5.05 12.49 6.65
C ASP A 168 5.25 13.57 5.56
N ASP A 169 4.99 13.24 4.29
CA ASP A 169 5.06 14.19 3.17
C ASP A 169 4.01 15.33 3.29
N ARG A 170 2.77 15.00 3.69
CA ARG A 170 1.60 15.90 3.63
C ARG A 170 0.66 15.72 4.83
N PRO A 171 1.13 16.01 6.07
CA PRO A 171 0.40 15.68 7.30
C PRO A 171 -0.94 16.39 7.43
N GLU A 172 -1.11 17.53 6.76
CA GLU A 172 -2.35 18.30 6.72
C GLU A 172 -3.44 17.67 5.83
N LYS A 173 -3.06 16.87 4.81
CA LYS A 173 -4.00 16.25 3.86
C LYS A 173 -4.21 14.75 4.11
N ARG A 174 -3.27 14.10 4.78
CA ARG A 174 -3.18 12.63 4.82
C ARG A 174 -3.53 12.03 6.19
N THR A 175 -4.27 12.77 7.03
CA THR A 175 -4.72 12.29 8.36
C THR A 175 -5.53 10.99 8.30
N GLN A 176 -6.25 10.74 7.20
CA GLN A 176 -6.99 9.49 7.00
C GLN A 176 -6.07 8.27 6.85
N ASP A 177 -4.85 8.44 6.35
CA ASP A 177 -3.90 7.33 6.24
C ASP A 177 -3.48 6.82 7.62
N ILE A 178 -3.28 7.71 8.58
CA ILE A 178 -2.94 7.29 9.94
C ILE A 178 -4.12 6.60 10.64
N LYS A 179 -5.35 7.03 10.35
CA LYS A 179 -6.55 6.33 10.82
C LYS A 179 -6.61 4.91 10.25
N ASP A 180 -6.31 4.75 8.97
CA ASP A 180 -6.22 3.44 8.32
C ASP A 180 -5.09 2.59 8.93
N VAL A 181 -3.93 3.16 9.26
CA VAL A 181 -2.84 2.45 9.97
C VAL A 181 -3.34 1.86 11.30
N GLY A 182 -4.08 2.64 12.09
CA GLY A 182 -4.68 2.15 13.34
C GLY A 182 -5.62 0.96 13.12
N ILE A 183 -6.46 1.01 12.09
CA ILE A 183 -7.38 -0.10 11.73
C ILE A 183 -6.59 -1.33 11.28
N ILE A 184 -5.60 -1.15 10.41
CA ILE A 184 -4.78 -2.26 9.90
C ILE A 184 -4.10 -2.98 11.06
N ILE A 185 -3.39 -2.26 11.94
CA ILE A 185 -2.68 -2.85 13.07
C ILE A 185 -3.66 -3.61 13.98
N HIS A 186 -4.83 -3.04 14.25
CA HIS A 186 -5.84 -3.69 15.10
C HIS A 186 -6.31 -5.05 14.56
N HIS A 187 -6.39 -5.21 13.24
CA HIS A 187 -6.85 -6.45 12.59
C HIS A 187 -5.70 -7.34 12.09
N TYR A 188 -4.46 -6.87 12.13
CA TYR A 188 -3.31 -7.54 11.52
C TYR A 188 -3.12 -8.96 12.05
N PHE A 189 -3.21 -9.17 13.37
CA PHE A 189 -3.05 -10.50 13.97
C PHE A 189 -4.01 -11.52 13.36
N HIS A 190 -5.27 -11.15 13.18
CA HIS A 190 -6.29 -12.06 12.66
C HIS A 190 -6.06 -12.35 11.17
N ILE A 191 -5.80 -11.29 10.39
CA ILE A 191 -5.59 -11.37 8.94
C ILE A 191 -4.35 -12.19 8.57
N GLU A 192 -3.26 -12.01 9.33
CA GLU A 192 -1.94 -12.63 9.13
C GLU A 192 -1.59 -13.67 10.20
N SER A 193 -2.60 -14.24 10.87
CA SER A 193 -2.40 -15.24 11.93
C SER A 193 -1.47 -16.37 11.49
N ARG A 194 -1.61 -16.86 10.26
CA ARG A 194 -0.75 -17.89 9.70
C ARG A 194 0.72 -17.45 9.61
N LEU A 195 0.97 -16.26 9.07
CA LEU A 195 2.33 -15.70 8.99
C LEU A 195 2.96 -15.62 10.38
N ILE A 196 2.19 -15.13 11.36
CA ILE A 196 2.63 -14.94 12.74
C ILE A 196 2.98 -16.29 13.40
N TYR A 197 2.08 -17.28 13.34
CA TYR A 197 2.34 -18.60 13.93
C TYR A 197 3.47 -19.36 13.23
N ASP A 198 3.58 -19.24 11.90
CA ASP A 198 4.57 -19.98 11.13
C ASP A 198 5.98 -19.37 11.25
N LYS A 199 6.10 -18.04 11.30
CA LYS A 199 7.41 -17.34 11.21
C LYS A 199 7.81 -16.50 12.42
N HIS A 200 6.88 -16.14 13.30
CA HIS A 200 7.11 -15.23 14.43
C HIS A 200 6.63 -15.83 15.75
N ASN A 201 6.68 -17.16 15.86
CA ASN A 201 6.21 -17.85 17.07
C ASN A 201 7.07 -17.59 18.31
N ASP A 202 8.29 -17.09 18.12
CA ASP A 202 9.19 -16.71 19.21
C ASP A 202 8.57 -15.63 20.12
N LEU A 203 7.71 -14.78 19.56
CA LEU A 203 7.06 -13.69 20.30
C LEU A 203 6.03 -14.17 21.31
N PHE A 204 5.47 -15.38 21.18
CA PHE A 204 4.54 -15.94 22.18
C PHE A 204 5.23 -16.38 23.48
N THR A 205 6.56 -16.43 23.47
CA THR A 205 7.35 -16.78 24.65
C THR A 205 7.99 -15.56 25.34
N GLN A 206 7.82 -14.37 24.75
CA GLN A 206 8.41 -13.13 25.24
C GLN A 206 7.39 -12.31 26.03
N GLY A 207 7.51 -12.34 27.37
CA GLY A 207 6.77 -11.45 28.28
C GLY A 207 5.24 -11.55 28.20
N ASP A 208 4.57 -10.52 28.73
CA ASP A 208 3.11 -10.39 28.73
C ASP A 208 2.63 -9.62 27.48
N PHE A 209 2.97 -10.10 26.29
CA PHE A 209 2.48 -9.53 25.04
C PHE A 209 1.01 -9.89 24.80
N GLU A 210 0.17 -8.88 24.57
CA GLU A 210 -1.15 -9.08 24.00
C GLU A 210 -1.03 -9.33 22.49
N LEU A 211 -2.07 -9.92 21.86
CA LEU A 211 -2.05 -10.22 20.42
C LEU A 211 -1.76 -8.99 19.55
N ILE A 212 -2.18 -7.81 19.98
CA ILE A 212 -1.92 -6.56 19.28
C ILE A 212 -0.46 -6.09 19.40
N ASP A 213 0.21 -6.43 20.50
CA ASP A 213 1.65 -6.15 20.67
C ASP A 213 2.46 -7.06 19.73
N ILE A 214 2.09 -8.36 19.68
CA ILE A 214 2.69 -9.31 18.74
C ILE A 214 2.51 -8.81 17.31
N ALA A 215 1.28 -8.41 16.93
CA ALA A 215 1.02 -7.88 15.60
C ALA A 215 1.88 -6.65 15.28
N ALA A 216 1.97 -5.70 16.20
CA ALA A 216 2.78 -4.49 16.04
C ALA A 216 4.27 -4.84 15.85
N TYR A 217 4.81 -5.75 16.66
CA TYR A 217 6.19 -6.18 16.55
C TYR A 217 6.46 -6.93 15.23
N VAL A 218 5.56 -7.81 14.81
CA VAL A 218 5.65 -8.52 13.53
C VAL A 218 5.59 -7.55 12.35
N ILE A 219 4.71 -6.56 12.38
CA ILE A 219 4.69 -5.49 11.37
C ILE A 219 6.06 -4.83 11.28
N GLY A 220 6.71 -4.55 12.43
CA GLY A 220 8.06 -4.01 12.45
C GLY A 220 9.09 -4.91 11.75
N ARG A 221 9.06 -6.23 12.00
CA ARG A 221 9.94 -7.20 11.33
C ARG A 221 9.69 -7.27 9.82
N GLU A 222 8.43 -7.31 9.41
CA GLU A 222 8.05 -7.33 7.99
C GLU A 222 8.44 -6.03 7.29
N LEU A 223 8.30 -4.88 7.97
CA LEU A 223 8.82 -3.60 7.47
C LEU A 223 10.34 -3.65 7.32
N ASN A 224 11.08 -4.20 8.29
CA ASN A 224 12.53 -4.32 8.20
C ASN A 224 12.94 -5.14 6.98
N ALA A 225 12.28 -6.27 6.73
CA ALA A 225 12.56 -7.10 5.56
C ALA A 225 12.36 -6.33 4.24
N ILE A 226 11.41 -5.40 4.19
CA ILE A 226 11.16 -4.56 3.01
C ILE A 226 12.26 -3.49 2.85
N ILE A 227 12.65 -2.80 3.92
CA ILE A 227 13.47 -1.58 3.85
C ILE A 227 14.91 -1.75 4.37
N SER A 228 15.35 -2.96 4.71
CA SER A 228 16.67 -3.20 5.32
C SER A 228 17.83 -2.69 4.47
N ASP A 229 17.69 -2.80 3.15
CA ASP A 229 18.73 -2.46 2.19
C ASP A 229 18.71 -0.96 1.80
N ASN A 230 17.74 -0.20 2.31
CA ASN A 230 17.61 1.24 2.12
C ASN A 230 17.66 1.97 3.47
N GLU A 231 18.88 2.26 3.94
CA GLU A 231 19.10 2.93 5.23
C GLU A 231 18.38 4.28 5.35
N THR A 232 18.32 5.05 4.27
CA THR A 232 17.62 6.35 4.25
C THR A 232 16.13 6.17 4.54
N LEU A 233 15.48 5.26 3.83
CA LEU A 233 14.07 4.96 4.03
C LEU A 233 13.82 4.36 5.41
N ARG A 234 14.67 3.43 5.85
CA ARG A 234 14.60 2.83 7.18
C ARG A 234 14.69 3.86 8.29
N ASN A 235 15.65 4.79 8.19
CA ASN A 235 15.83 5.87 9.15
C ASN A 235 14.64 6.83 9.15
N ARG A 236 14.10 7.17 7.98
CA ARG A 236 12.90 7.99 7.85
C ARG A 236 11.70 7.34 8.57
N VAL A 237 11.46 6.05 8.36
CA VAL A 237 10.37 5.33 9.05
C VAL A 237 10.59 5.30 10.56
N LEU A 238 11.82 5.05 11.01
CA LEU A 238 12.14 5.07 12.44
C LEU A 238 11.96 6.45 13.07
N ASP A 239 12.25 7.53 12.35
CA ASP A 239 12.02 8.91 12.79
C ASP A 239 10.52 9.19 12.94
N ILE A 240 9.70 8.83 11.94
CA ILE A 240 8.23 8.91 12.00
C ILE A 240 7.68 8.18 13.24
N LEU A 241 8.20 6.97 13.51
CA LEU A 241 7.76 6.16 14.65
C LEU A 241 8.30 6.67 16.00
N SER A 242 9.36 7.46 16.00
CA SER A 242 9.92 8.06 17.21
C SER A 242 9.03 9.15 17.80
N LEU A 243 8.14 9.73 16.97
CA LEU A 243 7.27 10.84 17.32
C LEU A 243 8.07 12.06 17.80
N SER A 244 9.26 12.27 17.24
CA SER A 244 10.17 13.40 17.53
C SER A 244 9.65 14.71 16.92
N GLU A 245 9.07 14.63 15.72
CA GLU A 245 8.63 15.80 14.97
C GLU A 245 7.22 16.26 15.36
N LYS A 246 7.00 17.57 15.24
CA LYS A 246 5.76 18.24 15.64
C LYS A 246 4.50 17.60 15.07
N TYR A 247 4.52 17.21 13.79
CA TYR A 247 3.35 16.61 13.15
C TYR A 247 3.18 15.12 13.51
N HIS A 248 4.27 14.41 13.82
CA HIS A 248 4.20 13.01 14.24
C HIS A 248 3.51 12.84 15.59
N HIS A 249 3.53 13.86 16.46
CA HIS A 249 2.79 13.85 17.74
C HIS A 249 1.27 13.58 17.56
N ARG A 250 0.73 13.88 16.38
CA ARG A 250 -0.69 13.63 16.05
C ARG A 250 -0.96 12.18 15.69
N ILE A 251 0.05 11.38 15.37
CA ILE A 251 -0.13 10.01 14.89
C ILE A 251 -0.90 9.14 15.91
N PRO A 252 -0.54 9.10 17.21
CA PRO A 252 -1.27 8.31 18.19
C PRO A 252 -2.73 8.72 18.35
N GLU A 253 -3.01 10.03 18.29
CA GLU A 253 -4.36 10.58 18.38
C GLU A 253 -5.20 10.19 17.16
N LEU A 254 -4.61 10.28 15.96
CA LEU A 254 -5.28 9.89 14.72
C LEU A 254 -5.57 8.39 14.67
N MET A 255 -4.62 7.55 15.09
CA MET A 255 -4.84 6.10 15.19
C MET A 255 -6.00 5.76 16.14
N ALA A 256 -6.10 6.47 17.27
CA ALA A 256 -7.14 6.25 18.28
C ALA A 256 -8.55 6.69 17.85
N GLN A 257 -8.69 7.53 16.81
CA GLN A 257 -10.00 8.04 16.38
C GLN A 257 -10.89 6.99 15.70
N ASN A 258 -10.29 6.02 15.00
CA ASN A 258 -11.02 5.05 14.20
C ASN A 258 -10.72 3.58 14.56
N ALA A 259 -9.68 3.36 15.35
CA ALA A 259 -9.40 2.04 15.91
C ALA A 259 -10.01 1.93 17.31
N LYS A 260 -10.26 0.71 17.79
CA LYS A 260 -10.60 0.45 19.20
C LYS A 260 -9.36 0.59 20.10
N LEU A 261 -8.64 1.70 19.97
CA LEU A 261 -7.36 1.98 20.62
C LEU A 261 -7.43 3.29 21.38
N THR A 262 -6.79 3.34 22.55
CA THR A 262 -6.48 4.59 23.25
C THR A 262 -5.19 5.20 22.70
N VAL A 263 -4.98 6.50 22.95
CA VAL A 263 -3.75 7.21 22.57
C VAL A 263 -2.50 6.52 23.16
N GLU A 264 -2.57 6.06 24.40
CA GLU A 264 -1.46 5.36 25.06
C GLU A 264 -1.19 3.98 24.45
N GLN A 265 -2.24 3.23 24.08
CA GLN A 265 -2.08 2.00 23.31
C GLN A 265 -1.44 2.27 21.95
N SER A 266 -1.87 3.31 21.22
CA SER A 266 -1.25 3.70 19.95
C SER A 266 0.25 4.01 20.12
N LYS A 267 0.65 4.73 21.17
CA LYS A 267 2.08 4.99 21.47
C LYS A 267 2.86 3.71 21.79
N LYS A 268 2.25 2.76 22.49
CA LYS A 268 2.87 1.45 22.77
C LYS A 268 3.08 0.68 21.48
N ILE A 269 2.02 0.55 20.66
CA ILE A 269 2.05 -0.11 19.36
C ILE A 269 3.15 0.45 18.46
N LEU A 270 3.27 1.77 18.32
CA LEU A 270 4.30 2.39 17.48
C LEU A 270 5.72 2.09 17.97
N ARG A 271 5.92 1.98 19.30
CA ARG A 271 7.19 1.54 19.89
C ARG A 271 7.49 0.08 19.56
N GLU A 272 6.51 -0.81 19.61
CA GLU A 272 6.71 -2.22 19.23
C GLU A 272 7.02 -2.37 17.73
N VAL A 273 6.35 -1.62 16.85
CA VAL A 273 6.71 -1.56 15.43
C VAL A 273 8.16 -1.10 15.26
N ALA A 274 8.57 -0.03 15.95
CA ALA A 274 9.94 0.47 15.88
C ALA A 274 10.98 -0.54 16.44
N GLN A 275 10.63 -1.34 17.44
CA GLN A 275 11.49 -2.41 17.95
C GLN A 275 11.64 -3.53 16.92
N GLY A 276 10.54 -3.95 16.29
CA GLY A 276 10.59 -4.95 15.22
C GLY A 276 11.45 -4.51 14.03
N ILE A 277 11.47 -3.22 13.69
CA ILE A 277 12.35 -2.68 12.63
C ILE A 277 13.83 -2.71 13.02
N LYS A 278 14.14 -2.60 14.31
CA LYS A 278 15.52 -2.53 14.82
C LYS A 278 16.18 -3.90 14.97
N GLN A 279 15.41 -4.98 14.88
CA GLN A 279 15.90 -6.35 14.99
C GLN A 279 16.34 -6.90 13.63
#